data_AF-A0A8C1G921-F1
#
_entry.id   AF-A0A8C1G921-F1
#
_cell.length_a   1.000
_cell.length_b   1.000
_cell.length_c   1.000
_cell.angle_alpha   90.00
_cell.angle_beta   90.00
_cell.angle_gamma   90.00
#
_symmetry.space_group_name_H-M   'P 1'
#
loop_
_entity.id
_entity.type
_entity.pdbx_description
1 polymer ?
#
loop_
_entity_poly.entity_id
_entity_poly.type
_entity_poly.pdbx_seq_one_letter_code
_entity_poly.pdbx_strand_id
1 'polypeptide(L)'
;MSDKGEVDLTGAKQNTGVWLVKVPKYLSQQWAKATGRGEVGKLRICKNQGKAEVSFTLNEELTTLDTIGQKSSMVRAPREHPFTLQTVGGQTLAVFTENSSDSSLGQSDAEAGGSGTGPDKIALEGVVVQRAECRPAVSENYMRLKKLQIEELSKPLRFSQQLDKAVTTNYKPVANHAYNLDYEKKKKEEGKRARADKQQVLDMLFSAFEKHQYYNIKDLVDITKQPVIYLKEILRDIGIYNVKGTHKNTWELKPEYRHYQNEEKSD
;
A
#
# COMPACT_ATOMS: atom_id res chain seq x y z
N MET A 1 -21.90 -17.48 -31.51
CA MET A 1 -20.92 -16.64 -30.79
C MET A 1 -21.73 -15.78 -29.85
N SER A 2 -21.74 -16.06 -28.55
CA SER A 2 -22.40 -15.14 -27.59
C SER A 2 -21.56 -13.88 -27.47
N ASP A 3 -22.24 -12.75 -27.59
CA ASP A 3 -21.62 -11.43 -27.63
C ASP A 3 -21.20 -11.00 -26.22
N LYS A 4 -20.13 -10.20 -26.11
CA LYS A 4 -19.48 -9.81 -24.83
C LYS A 4 -20.30 -8.84 -23.97
N GLY A 5 -21.59 -8.68 -24.27
CA GLY A 5 -22.55 -7.86 -23.52
C GLY A 5 -23.97 -8.44 -23.54
N GLU A 6 -24.13 -9.73 -23.87
CA GLU A 6 -25.43 -10.39 -23.86
C GLU A 6 -25.91 -10.59 -22.42
N VAL A 7 -27.09 -10.04 -22.10
CA VAL A 7 -27.74 -10.21 -20.80
C VAL A 7 -28.69 -11.40 -20.88
N ASP A 8 -28.51 -12.37 -19.99
CA ASP A 8 -29.46 -13.48 -19.84
C ASP A 8 -30.78 -12.97 -19.24
N LEU A 9 -31.87 -13.05 -20.00
CA LEU A 9 -33.20 -12.57 -19.60
C LEU A 9 -34.13 -13.69 -19.08
N THR A 10 -33.59 -14.88 -18.78
CA THR A 10 -34.39 -16.05 -18.39
C THR A 10 -35.27 -15.78 -17.16
N GLY A 11 -34.73 -15.15 -16.11
CA GLY A 11 -35.48 -14.83 -14.89
C GLY A 11 -36.62 -13.83 -15.13
N ALA A 12 -36.42 -12.84 -16.00
CA ALA A 12 -37.48 -11.92 -16.40
C ALA A 12 -38.58 -12.61 -17.22
N LYS A 13 -38.21 -13.50 -18.16
CA LYS A 13 -39.19 -14.28 -18.94
C LYS A 13 -40.03 -15.22 -18.07
N GLN A 14 -39.47 -15.71 -16.97
CA GLN A 14 -40.17 -16.54 -15.98
C GLN A 14 -41.01 -15.73 -14.98
N ASN A 15 -40.99 -14.39 -15.06
CA ASN A 15 -41.66 -13.48 -14.14
C ASN A 15 -41.29 -13.76 -12.67
N THR A 16 -40.00 -14.04 -12.42
CA THR A 16 -39.49 -14.32 -11.09
C THR A 16 -39.65 -13.11 -10.18
N GLY A 17 -40.43 -13.27 -9.11
CA GLY A 17 -40.67 -12.25 -8.10
C GLY A 17 -39.74 -12.41 -6.90
N VAL A 18 -38.96 -11.37 -6.58
CA VAL A 18 -38.03 -11.37 -5.44
C VAL A 18 -38.44 -10.37 -4.35
N TRP A 19 -38.00 -10.60 -3.12
CA TRP A 19 -38.23 -9.71 -1.99
C TRP A 19 -36.97 -8.90 -1.67
N LEU A 20 -37.13 -7.61 -1.47
CA LEU A 20 -36.07 -6.71 -1.01
C LEU A 20 -36.28 -6.39 0.47
N VAL A 21 -35.35 -6.84 1.32
CA VAL A 21 -35.43 -6.65 2.77
C VAL A 21 -34.26 -5.77 3.25
N LYS A 22 -34.58 -4.63 3.85
CA LYS A 22 -33.59 -3.80 4.56
C LYS A 22 -33.34 -4.40 5.95
N VAL A 23 -32.07 -4.66 6.27
CA VAL A 23 -31.66 -5.31 7.54
C VAL A 23 -30.76 -4.42 8.41
N PRO A 24 -30.82 -4.53 9.75
CA PRO A 24 -29.89 -3.83 10.63
C PRO A 24 -28.44 -4.31 10.49
N LYS A 25 -27.46 -3.40 10.62
CA LYS A 25 -26.03 -3.72 10.47
C LYS A 25 -25.52 -4.84 11.38
N TYR A 26 -25.98 -4.90 12.64
CA TYR A 26 -25.55 -5.95 13.54
C TYR A 26 -26.02 -7.33 13.06
N LEU A 27 -27.18 -7.41 12.40
CA LEU A 27 -27.77 -8.66 11.95
C LEU A 27 -26.98 -9.22 10.77
N SER A 28 -26.61 -8.38 9.80
CA SER A 28 -25.73 -8.79 8.70
C SER A 28 -24.34 -9.22 9.19
N GLN A 29 -23.81 -8.57 10.23
CA GLN A 29 -22.56 -8.99 10.87
C GLN A 29 -22.68 -10.37 11.54
N GLN A 30 -23.83 -10.69 12.15
CA GLN A 30 -24.07 -12.03 12.70
C GLN A 30 -24.23 -13.09 11.61
N TRP A 31 -24.90 -12.76 10.50
CA TRP A 31 -25.04 -13.69 9.37
C TRP A 31 -23.70 -14.07 8.74
N ALA A 32 -22.75 -13.13 8.69
CA ALA A 32 -21.40 -13.39 8.19
C ALA A 32 -20.61 -14.41 9.05
N LYS A 33 -21.05 -14.67 10.28
CA LYS A 33 -20.45 -15.67 11.18
C LYS A 33 -21.07 -17.06 11.07
N ALA A 34 -22.13 -17.23 10.27
CA ALA A 34 -22.78 -18.52 10.12
C ALA A 34 -21.83 -19.55 9.50
N THR A 35 -21.76 -20.73 10.12
CA THR A 35 -20.92 -21.84 9.67
C THR A 35 -21.73 -22.86 8.88
N GLY A 36 -21.05 -23.77 8.18
CA GLY A 36 -21.70 -24.85 7.42
C GLY A 36 -22.41 -24.36 6.16
N ARG A 37 -23.71 -24.68 6.00
CA ARG A 37 -24.51 -24.35 4.82
C ARG A 37 -25.07 -22.91 4.80
N GLY A 38 -24.70 -22.08 5.77
CA GLY A 38 -25.16 -20.70 5.85
C GLY A 38 -26.59 -20.54 6.40
N GLU A 39 -27.06 -21.47 7.23
CA GLU A 39 -28.35 -21.31 7.91
C GLU A 39 -28.23 -20.26 9.02
N VAL A 40 -28.98 -19.16 8.89
CA VAL A 40 -28.93 -18.03 9.82
C VAL A 40 -30.13 -17.93 10.77
N GLY A 41 -31.24 -18.59 10.45
CA GLY A 41 -32.48 -18.47 11.20
C GLY A 41 -33.70 -18.91 10.41
N LYS A 42 -34.88 -18.63 10.95
CA LYS A 42 -36.17 -19.02 10.38
C LYS A 42 -37.04 -17.80 10.11
N LEU A 43 -37.61 -17.74 8.91
CA LEU A 43 -38.62 -16.75 8.56
C LEU A 43 -40.02 -17.32 8.82
N ARG A 44 -40.83 -16.59 9.58
CA ARG A 44 -42.23 -16.93 9.87
C ARG A 44 -43.14 -15.94 9.18
N ILE A 45 -44.13 -16.44 8.44
CA ILE A 45 -45.15 -15.64 7.77
C ILE A 45 -46.52 -16.13 8.25
N CYS A 46 -47.19 -15.31 9.05
CA CYS A 46 -48.54 -15.57 9.54
C CYS A 46 -49.54 -14.72 8.75
N LYS A 47 -50.51 -15.36 8.11
CA LYS A 47 -51.61 -14.68 7.41
C LYS A 47 -52.85 -14.71 8.29
N ASN A 48 -53.07 -13.66 9.06
CA ASN A 48 -54.29 -13.47 9.81
C ASN A 48 -55.30 -12.72 8.94
N GLN A 49 -56.61 -12.89 9.17
CA GLN A 49 -57.71 -12.37 8.33
C GLN A 49 -57.53 -10.88 7.95
N GLY A 50 -56.87 -10.62 6.81
CA GLY A 50 -56.60 -9.28 6.28
C GLY A 50 -55.21 -8.67 6.57
N LYS A 51 -54.37 -9.25 7.43
CA LYS A 51 -53.03 -8.72 7.73
C LYS A 51 -51.97 -9.83 7.76
N ALA A 52 -51.00 -9.73 6.84
CA ALA A 52 -49.81 -10.57 6.86
C ALA A 52 -48.81 -10.03 7.90
N GLU A 53 -48.46 -10.86 8.87
CA GLU A 53 -47.39 -10.60 9.83
C GLU A 53 -46.18 -11.44 9.44
N VAL A 54 -45.04 -10.78 9.23
CA VAL A 54 -43.80 -11.43 8.84
C VAL A 54 -42.76 -11.14 9.90
N SER A 55 -42.06 -12.16 10.36
CA SER A 55 -41.02 -12.03 11.39
C SER A 55 -39.88 -13.01 11.13
N PHE A 56 -38.65 -12.57 11.33
CA PHE A 56 -37.47 -13.41 11.29
C PHE A 56 -36.99 -13.75 12.71
N THR A 57 -36.63 -15.01 12.94
CA THR A 57 -36.06 -15.49 14.19
C THR A 57 -34.62 -15.95 13.94
N LEU A 58 -33.66 -15.28 14.57
CA LEU A 58 -32.23 -15.60 14.49
C LEU A 58 -31.91 -16.89 15.25
N ASN A 59 -31.01 -17.71 14.68
CA ASN A 59 -30.48 -18.90 15.34
C ASN A 59 -29.75 -18.56 16.64
N GLU A 60 -29.85 -19.44 17.64
CA GLU A 60 -29.33 -19.19 18.99
C GLU A 60 -27.80 -19.03 19.01
N GLU A 61 -27.13 -19.82 18.19
CA GLU A 61 -25.66 -19.81 18.02
C GLU A 61 -25.14 -18.47 17.47
N LEU A 62 -25.98 -17.72 16.74
CA LEU A 62 -25.62 -16.43 16.15
C LEU A 62 -26.05 -15.24 17.03
N THR A 63 -26.46 -15.48 18.27
CA THR A 63 -26.85 -14.41 19.21
C THR A 63 -25.67 -13.82 19.97
N THR A 64 -24.51 -14.47 19.95
CA THR A 64 -23.30 -14.07 20.67
C THR A 64 -22.54 -12.98 19.92
N LEU A 65 -22.29 -11.86 20.60
CA LEU A 65 -21.62 -10.70 20.01
C LEU A 65 -20.15 -10.65 20.41
N ASP A 66 -19.27 -11.16 19.55
CA ASP A 66 -17.83 -10.92 19.67
C ASP A 66 -17.53 -9.50 19.17
N THR A 67 -17.51 -8.55 20.09
CA THR A 67 -16.89 -7.23 19.85
C THR A 67 -15.59 -7.20 20.64
N ILE A 68 -14.54 -6.65 20.03
CA ILE A 68 -13.18 -6.63 20.55
C ILE A 68 -13.16 -5.76 21.82
N GLY A 69 -13.35 -6.39 22.99
CA GLY A 69 -13.31 -5.72 24.28
C GLY A 69 -14.01 -6.50 25.39
N GLN A 70 -13.31 -6.73 26.50
CA GLN A 70 -13.69 -7.54 27.68
C GLN A 70 -15.04 -7.23 28.36
N LYS A 71 -15.88 -6.31 27.85
CA LYS A 71 -17.16 -5.90 28.43
C LYS A 71 -18.41 -6.40 27.67
N SER A 72 -18.29 -7.11 26.55
CA SER A 72 -19.45 -7.51 25.72
C SER A 72 -20.18 -8.79 26.17
N SER A 73 -19.67 -9.54 27.15
CA SER A 73 -20.20 -10.86 27.54
C SER A 73 -21.66 -10.85 28.05
N MET A 74 -22.23 -9.67 28.29
CA MET A 74 -23.57 -9.48 28.84
C MET A 74 -24.62 -8.99 27.83
N VAL A 75 -24.25 -8.76 26.57
CA VAL A 75 -25.17 -8.23 25.54
C VAL A 75 -25.28 -9.22 24.38
N ARG A 76 -26.50 -9.67 24.10
CA ARG A 76 -26.81 -10.61 23.00
C ARG A 76 -27.59 -9.91 21.88
N ALA A 77 -27.47 -10.40 20.65
CA ALA A 77 -28.33 -9.93 19.57
C ALA A 77 -29.81 -10.32 19.86
N PRO A 78 -30.79 -9.46 19.51
CA PRO A 78 -32.19 -9.85 19.55
C PRO A 78 -32.45 -11.09 18.70
N ARG A 79 -33.34 -11.99 19.14
CA ARG A 79 -33.73 -13.16 18.34
C ARG A 79 -34.82 -12.82 17.35
N GLU A 80 -35.86 -12.13 17.80
CA GLU A 80 -37.01 -11.82 16.97
C GLU A 80 -36.89 -10.46 16.26
N HIS A 81 -37.25 -10.48 14.99
CA HIS A 81 -37.18 -9.33 14.11
C HIS A 81 -38.45 -9.22 13.25
N PRO A 82 -39.47 -8.47 13.69
CA PRO A 82 -40.64 -8.22 12.86
C PRO A 82 -40.29 -7.42 11.61
N PHE A 83 -40.96 -7.73 10.50
CA PHE A 83 -40.80 -7.05 9.22
C PHE A 83 -41.94 -6.06 9.05
N THR A 84 -41.60 -4.82 8.70
CA THR A 84 -42.56 -3.80 8.27
C THR A 84 -42.60 -3.82 6.75
N LEU A 85 -43.70 -4.30 6.16
CA LEU A 85 -43.90 -4.32 4.71
C LEU A 85 -44.02 -2.88 4.16
N GLN A 86 -43.37 -2.61 3.03
CA GLN A 86 -43.39 -1.33 2.34
C GLN A 86 -44.07 -1.48 0.98
N THR A 87 -44.76 -0.42 0.55
CA THR A 87 -45.36 -0.35 -0.79
C THR A 87 -44.27 -0.33 -1.87
N VAL A 88 -44.46 -1.12 -2.94
CA VAL A 88 -43.54 -1.22 -4.08
C VAL A 88 -43.90 -0.31 -5.26
N GLY A 89 -44.93 0.53 -5.11
CA GLY A 89 -45.35 1.50 -6.13
C GLY A 89 -44.40 2.69 -6.25
N GLY A 90 -44.29 3.24 -7.46
CA GLY A 90 -43.52 4.46 -7.76
C GLY A 90 -42.13 4.21 -8.38
N GLN A 91 -41.58 3.01 -8.25
CA GLN A 91 -40.33 2.63 -8.93
C GLN A 91 -40.27 1.11 -9.13
N THR A 92 -40.04 0.68 -10.37
CA THR A 92 -39.75 -0.73 -10.68
C THR A 92 -38.30 -1.03 -10.32
N LEU A 93 -38.09 -2.05 -9.49
CA LEU A 93 -36.75 -2.53 -9.12
C LEU A 93 -36.56 -3.94 -9.67
N ALA A 94 -35.37 -4.24 -10.17
CA ALA A 94 -35.00 -5.57 -10.65
C ALA A 94 -33.60 -5.95 -10.13
N VAL A 95 -33.31 -7.25 -10.09
CA VAL A 95 -32.04 -7.80 -9.62
C VAL A 95 -31.30 -8.40 -10.80
N PHE A 96 -30.04 -7.99 -10.97
CA PHE A 96 -29.11 -8.59 -11.91
C PHE A 96 -27.91 -9.18 -11.16
N THR A 97 -27.33 -10.21 -11.74
CA THR A 97 -26.13 -10.90 -11.24
C THR A 97 -25.03 -10.79 -12.28
N GLU A 98 -23.79 -10.71 -11.79
CA GLU A 98 -22.58 -10.70 -12.61
C GLU A 98 -21.69 -11.85 -12.11
N ASN A 99 -21.42 -12.81 -12.98
CA ASN A 99 -20.56 -13.94 -12.69
C ASN A 99 -19.23 -13.75 -13.40
N SER A 100 -18.17 -13.51 -12.63
CA SER A 100 -16.78 -13.55 -13.13
C SER A 100 -16.42 -14.98 -13.49
N SER A 101 -16.03 -15.24 -14.74
CA SER A 101 -15.72 -16.58 -15.24
C SER A 101 -14.38 -17.16 -14.78
N ASP A 102 -13.82 -16.71 -13.65
CA ASP A 102 -12.45 -17.05 -13.21
C ASP A 102 -12.39 -18.04 -12.03
N SER A 103 -13.43 -18.87 -11.85
CA SER A 103 -13.49 -19.84 -10.76
C SER A 103 -13.84 -21.26 -11.22
N SER A 104 -13.12 -21.78 -12.21
CA SER A 104 -13.00 -23.23 -12.41
C SER A 104 -11.59 -23.68 -12.04
N LEU A 105 -11.46 -24.25 -10.84
CA LEU A 105 -10.25 -24.90 -10.37
C LEU A 105 -9.87 -26.09 -11.28
N GLY A 106 -8.67 -26.00 -11.87
CA GLY A 106 -7.70 -27.09 -12.00
C GLY A 106 -8.08 -28.36 -12.78
N GLN A 107 -7.65 -28.41 -14.04
CA GLN A 107 -6.94 -29.60 -14.56
C GLN A 107 -6.03 -29.24 -15.76
N SER A 108 -4.73 -29.32 -15.47
CA SER A 108 -3.59 -29.76 -16.30
C SER A 108 -3.46 -29.38 -17.79
N ASP A 109 -2.32 -28.73 -18.03
CA ASP A 109 -1.34 -28.93 -19.09
C ASP A 109 -1.46 -28.18 -20.44
N ALA A 110 -0.42 -27.36 -20.62
CA ALA A 110 0.34 -27.06 -21.84
C ALA A 110 -0.28 -26.17 -22.94
N GLU A 111 0.38 -25.02 -23.09
CA GLU A 111 0.68 -24.29 -24.33
C GLU A 111 -0.46 -23.82 -25.25
N ALA A 112 -0.78 -22.52 -25.15
CA ALA A 112 -0.58 -21.56 -26.24
C ALA A 112 -1.12 -20.19 -25.82
N GLY A 113 -0.38 -19.12 -26.15
CA GLY A 113 -0.69 -17.76 -25.77
C GLY A 113 -2.04 -17.25 -26.27
N GLY A 114 -2.83 -16.73 -25.34
CA GLY A 114 -4.06 -15.98 -25.59
C GLY A 114 -4.69 -15.61 -24.25
N SER A 115 -4.52 -14.36 -23.81
CA SER A 115 -5.21 -13.80 -22.65
C SER A 115 -6.72 -13.71 -22.95
N GLY A 116 -7.41 -14.83 -22.76
CA GLY A 116 -8.86 -14.94 -22.88
C GLY A 116 -9.51 -14.80 -21.52
N THR A 117 -9.62 -13.56 -21.01
CA THR A 117 -10.66 -13.28 -20.02
C THR A 117 -12.01 -13.49 -20.70
N GLY A 118 -12.72 -14.55 -20.30
CA GLY A 118 -14.08 -14.79 -20.75
C GLY A 118 -14.97 -13.57 -20.48
N PRO A 119 -16.02 -13.33 -21.29
CA PRO A 119 -16.94 -12.22 -21.03
C PRO A 119 -17.66 -12.44 -19.69
N ASP A 120 -17.67 -11.42 -18.84
CA ASP A 120 -18.48 -11.43 -17.60
C ASP A 120 -19.93 -11.73 -17.97
N LYS A 121 -20.48 -12.79 -17.39
CA LYS A 121 -21.84 -13.23 -17.71
C LYS A 121 -22.82 -12.47 -16.83
N ILE A 122 -23.66 -11.65 -17.45
CA ILE A 122 -24.69 -10.86 -16.77
C ILE A 122 -26.05 -11.57 -16.95
N ALA A 123 -26.81 -11.69 -15.86
CA ALA A 123 -28.16 -12.25 -15.89
C ALA A 123 -29.17 -11.38 -15.13
N LEU A 124 -30.40 -11.31 -15.63
CA LEU A 124 -31.55 -10.67 -15.01
C LEU A 124 -32.38 -11.72 -14.26
N GLU A 125 -32.20 -11.77 -12.94
CA GLU A 125 -32.77 -12.79 -12.05
C GLU A 125 -34.28 -12.63 -11.83
N GLY A 126 -34.76 -11.39 -11.73
CA GLY A 126 -36.16 -11.13 -11.46
C GLY A 126 -36.48 -9.69 -11.06
N VAL A 127 -37.77 -9.46 -10.80
CA VAL A 127 -38.33 -8.15 -10.44
C VAL A 127 -38.70 -8.16 -8.95
N VAL A 128 -38.42 -7.06 -8.25
CA VAL A 128 -38.78 -6.92 -6.84
C VAL A 128 -40.29 -6.72 -6.72
N VAL A 129 -40.97 -7.71 -6.15
CA VAL A 129 -42.43 -7.68 -5.96
C VAL A 129 -42.85 -7.24 -4.56
N GLN A 130 -41.93 -7.33 -3.59
CA GLN A 130 -42.21 -6.93 -2.21
C GLN A 130 -40.99 -6.26 -1.57
N ARG A 131 -41.25 -5.18 -0.82
CA ARG A 131 -40.25 -4.52 0.02
C ARG A 131 -40.59 -4.69 1.49
N ALA A 132 -39.58 -4.88 2.32
CA ALA A 132 -39.75 -4.96 3.77
C ALA A 132 -38.57 -4.31 4.51
N GLU A 133 -38.84 -3.79 5.69
CA GLU A 133 -37.82 -3.37 6.64
C GLU A 133 -37.83 -4.30 7.84
N CYS A 134 -36.73 -5.04 8.03
CA CYS A 134 -36.48 -5.86 9.19
C CYS A 134 -36.10 -4.94 10.36
N ARG A 135 -36.87 -5.00 11.45
CA ARG A 135 -36.61 -4.24 12.66
C ARG A 135 -36.35 -5.18 13.84
N PRO A 136 -35.44 -4.84 14.75
CA PRO A 136 -35.30 -5.57 16.01
C PRO A 136 -36.58 -5.44 16.83
N ALA A 137 -36.95 -6.51 17.54
CA ALA A 137 -37.90 -6.39 18.64
C ALA A 137 -37.36 -5.41 19.69
N VAL A 138 -38.17 -4.43 20.07
CA VAL A 138 -37.81 -3.41 21.07
C VAL A 138 -37.64 -4.12 22.41
N SER A 139 -36.41 -4.19 22.89
CA SER A 139 -36.04 -4.82 24.16
C SER A 139 -34.95 -4.01 24.84
N GLU A 140 -34.86 -4.10 26.16
CA GLU A 140 -33.82 -3.41 26.93
C GLU A 140 -32.40 -3.84 26.48
N ASN A 141 -32.25 -5.12 26.15
CA ASN A 141 -31.01 -5.67 25.61
C ASN A 141 -30.62 -5.03 24.27
N TYR A 142 -31.58 -4.83 23.37
CA TYR A 142 -31.33 -4.11 22.11
C TYR A 142 -30.93 -2.65 22.34
N MET A 143 -31.56 -1.96 23.28
CA MET A 143 -31.20 -0.58 23.62
C MET A 143 -29.78 -0.50 24.19
N ARG A 144 -29.38 -1.47 25.02
CA ARG A 144 -28.01 -1.59 25.54
C ARG A 144 -26.99 -1.85 24.43
N LEU A 145 -27.29 -2.76 23.51
CA LEU A 145 -26.50 -2.99 22.30
C LEU A 145 -26.33 -1.71 21.49
N LYS A 146 -27.43 -0.98 21.27
CA LYS A 146 -27.40 0.26 20.50
C LYS A 146 -26.57 1.34 21.18
N LYS A 147 -26.65 1.45 22.50
CA LYS A 147 -25.83 2.37 23.31
C LYS A 147 -24.34 2.08 23.15
N LEU A 148 -23.92 0.82 23.29
CA LEU A 148 -22.52 0.41 23.12
C LEU A 148 -22.01 0.70 21.71
N GLN A 149 -22.83 0.42 20.69
CA GLN A 149 -22.47 0.71 19.31
C GLN A 149 -22.28 2.21 19.06
N ILE A 150 -23.15 3.06 19.63
CA ILE A 150 -23.01 4.52 19.52
C ILE A 150 -21.75 4.99 20.24
N GLU A 151 -21.46 4.47 21.45
CA GLU A 151 -20.25 4.81 22.21
C GLU A 151 -18.96 4.41 21.49
N GLU A 152 -18.95 3.26 20.82
CA GLU A 152 -17.80 2.83 20.03
C GLU A 152 -17.61 3.68 18.78
N LEU A 153 -18.70 3.96 18.04
CA LEU A 153 -18.64 4.76 16.81
C LEU A 153 -18.46 6.26 17.08
N SER A 154 -18.80 6.76 18.27
CA SER A 154 -18.61 8.16 18.64
C SER A 154 -17.20 8.48 19.12
N LYS A 155 -16.35 7.46 19.35
CA LYS A 155 -14.94 7.66 19.67
C LYS A 155 -14.23 8.22 18.43
N PRO A 156 -13.69 9.45 18.50
CA PRO A 156 -12.98 10.01 17.37
C PRO A 156 -11.66 9.26 17.17
N LEU A 157 -11.27 9.04 15.91
CA LEU A 157 -10.01 8.37 15.57
C LEU A 157 -8.76 9.23 15.85
N ARG A 158 -8.96 10.56 16.02
CA ARG A 158 -7.89 11.53 16.25
C ARG A 158 -8.27 12.41 17.42
N PHE A 159 -7.32 12.60 18.32
CA PHE A 159 -7.45 13.49 19.46
C PHE A 159 -6.44 14.62 19.32
N SER A 160 -6.89 15.86 19.52
CA SER A 160 -5.98 16.96 19.79
C SER A 160 -5.42 16.78 21.20
N GLN A 161 -4.12 16.54 21.33
CA GLN A 161 -3.47 16.50 22.62
C GLN A 161 -3.06 17.92 23.00
N GLN A 162 -3.69 18.48 24.04
CA GLN A 162 -3.20 19.72 24.62
C GLN A 162 -1.86 19.43 25.28
N LEU A 163 -0.86 20.23 24.96
CA LEU A 163 0.45 20.12 25.58
C LEU A 163 0.38 20.79 26.96
N ASP A 164 0.70 20.03 28.01
CA ASP A 164 0.70 20.53 29.41
C ASP A 164 1.64 21.71 29.62
N LYS A 165 2.68 21.79 28.80
CA LYS A 165 3.64 22.89 28.78
C LYS A 165 3.71 23.45 27.38
N ALA A 166 3.78 24.77 27.28
CA ALA A 166 4.11 25.43 26.02
C ALA A 166 5.43 24.85 25.49
N VAL A 167 5.49 24.53 24.20
CA VAL A 167 6.71 24.11 23.53
C VAL A 167 7.65 25.31 23.49
N THR A 168 8.46 25.46 24.53
CA THR A 168 9.46 26.54 24.65
C THR A 168 10.74 26.22 23.88
N THR A 169 10.81 25.06 23.21
CA THR A 169 11.77 24.82 22.12
C THR A 169 11.33 25.62 20.91
N ASN A 170 11.30 26.95 21.08
CA ASN A 170 11.30 27.88 19.99
C ASN A 170 12.48 27.46 19.12
N TYR A 171 12.20 27.09 17.87
CA TYR A 171 13.21 27.09 16.82
C TYR A 171 13.77 28.52 16.78
N LYS A 172 14.83 28.76 17.54
CA LYS A 172 15.56 30.02 17.47
C LYS A 172 16.12 30.05 16.06
N PRO A 173 15.76 31.04 15.23
CA PRO A 173 16.27 31.10 13.87
C PRO A 173 17.79 31.02 13.97
N VAL A 174 18.36 30.00 13.35
CA VAL A 174 19.81 29.82 13.34
C VAL A 174 20.36 31.01 12.56
N ALA A 175 21.13 31.86 13.24
CA ALA A 175 21.65 33.11 12.65
C ALA A 175 22.41 32.86 11.36
N ASN A 176 22.99 31.67 11.20
CA ASN A 176 23.60 31.23 9.95
C ASN A 176 23.27 29.75 9.69
N HIS A 177 22.59 29.48 8.58
CA HIS A 177 22.21 28.12 8.20
C HIS A 177 23.45 27.26 7.93
N ALA A 178 23.39 25.95 8.22
CA ALA A 178 24.52 25.03 8.06
C ALA A 178 25.13 25.08 6.64
N TYR A 179 24.27 25.22 5.62
CA TYR A 179 24.69 25.39 4.23
C TYR A 179 25.64 26.58 4.01
N ASN A 180 25.43 27.70 4.71
CA ASN A 180 26.26 28.88 4.57
C ASN A 180 27.64 28.67 5.21
N LEU A 181 27.71 27.98 6.36
CA LEU A 181 28.98 27.61 7.00
C LEU A 181 29.80 26.71 6.08
N ASP A 182 29.16 25.71 5.47
CA ASP A 182 29.81 24.79 4.53
C ASP A 182 30.26 25.52 3.26
N TYR A 183 29.46 26.47 2.76
CA TYR A 183 29.80 27.27 1.59
C TYR A 183 31.02 28.15 1.84
N GLU A 184 31.11 28.83 2.99
CA GLU A 184 32.28 29.65 3.33
C GLU A 184 33.54 28.80 3.52
N LYS A 185 33.41 27.65 4.20
CA LYS A 185 34.52 26.69 4.36
C LYS A 185 35.02 26.19 3.00
N LYS A 186 34.10 25.76 2.14
CA LYS A 186 34.42 25.29 0.78
C LYS A 186 35.08 26.39 -0.06
N LYS A 187 34.60 27.63 0.01
CA LYS A 187 35.20 28.77 -0.70
C LYS A 187 36.62 29.08 -0.20
N LYS A 188 36.89 28.88 1.10
CA LYS A 188 38.22 29.06 1.69
C LYS A 188 39.19 27.92 1.31
N GLU A 189 38.72 26.67 1.31
CA GLU A 189 39.53 25.48 1.05
C GLU A 189 39.77 25.20 -0.45
N GLU A 190 38.76 25.43 -1.30
CA GLU A 190 38.85 25.24 -2.76
C GLU A 190 39.43 26.45 -3.50
N GLY A 191 40.06 27.40 -2.79
CA GLY A 191 40.62 28.63 -3.37
C GLY A 191 41.29 28.42 -4.73
N LYS A 192 41.20 29.41 -5.63
CA LYS A 192 41.58 29.29 -7.05
C LYS A 192 42.95 28.59 -7.20
N ARG A 193 42.92 27.34 -7.68
CA ARG A 193 44.09 26.49 -7.92
C ARG A 193 44.95 27.12 -9.03
N ALA A 194 45.97 27.88 -8.65
CA ALA A 194 46.93 28.46 -9.59
C ALA A 194 47.90 27.38 -10.09
N ARG A 195 48.37 27.51 -11.34
CA ARG A 195 49.39 26.61 -11.90
C ARG A 195 50.71 26.89 -11.19
N ALA A 196 51.24 25.89 -10.50
CA ALA A 196 52.60 25.89 -9.97
C ALA A 196 53.61 25.56 -11.09
N ASP A 197 54.89 25.73 -10.80
CA ASP A 197 55.96 25.41 -11.75
C ASP A 197 55.98 23.92 -12.11
N LYS A 198 56.31 23.59 -13.37
CA LYS A 198 56.22 22.22 -13.91
C LYS A 198 57.08 21.26 -13.10
N GLN A 199 58.29 21.69 -12.71
CA GLN A 199 59.22 20.86 -11.94
C GLN A 199 58.70 20.56 -10.53
N GLN A 200 58.15 21.56 -9.84
CA GLN A 200 57.56 21.38 -8.52
C GLN A 200 56.36 20.42 -8.54
N VAL A 201 55.53 20.49 -9.59
CA VAL A 201 54.40 19.56 -9.76
C VAL A 201 54.87 18.15 -10.04
N LEU A 202 55.93 17.98 -10.83
CA LEU A 202 56.55 16.67 -11.06
C LEU A 202 57.05 16.03 -9.76
N ASP A 203 57.76 16.78 -8.91
CA ASP A 203 58.28 16.26 -7.64
C ASP A 203 57.14 15.83 -6.69
N MET A 204 56.04 16.59 -6.65
CA MET A 204 54.84 16.22 -5.90
C MET A 204 54.15 14.98 -6.47
N LEU A 205 54.11 14.82 -7.80
CA LEU A 205 53.54 13.65 -8.46
C LEU A 205 54.38 12.40 -8.18
N PHE A 206 55.72 12.49 -8.30
CA PHE A 206 56.60 11.37 -7.97
C PHE A 206 56.47 10.96 -6.51
N SER A 207 56.41 11.93 -5.59
CA SER A 207 56.18 11.66 -4.15
C SER A 207 54.82 11.01 -3.87
N ALA A 208 53.79 11.30 -4.69
CA ALA A 208 52.49 10.64 -4.58
C ALA A 208 52.58 9.19 -5.11
N PHE A 209 53.11 9.00 -6.32
CA PHE A 209 53.25 7.68 -6.96
C PHE A 209 54.18 6.72 -6.22
N GLU A 210 55.12 7.23 -5.42
CA GLU A 210 55.91 6.43 -4.49
C GLU A 210 55.04 5.73 -3.43
N LYS A 211 53.93 6.36 -3.00
CA LYS A 211 53.02 5.81 -1.98
C LYS A 211 52.01 4.84 -2.58
N HIS A 212 51.52 5.10 -3.78
CA HIS A 212 50.61 4.21 -4.50
C HIS A 212 50.91 4.18 -5.99
N GLN A 213 51.00 2.97 -6.55
CA GLN A 213 51.36 2.74 -7.95
C GLN A 213 50.35 3.29 -8.95
N TYR A 214 49.07 3.39 -8.55
CA TYR A 214 47.97 3.84 -9.39
C TYR A 214 47.15 4.90 -8.68
N TYR A 215 46.86 6.01 -9.36
CA TYR A 215 45.99 7.07 -8.83
C TYR A 215 44.88 7.46 -9.80
N ASN A 216 43.72 7.84 -9.26
CA ASN A 216 42.71 8.52 -10.04
C ASN A 216 43.11 9.98 -10.26
N ILE A 217 42.76 10.56 -11.41
CA ILE A 217 43.00 11.99 -11.69
C ILE A 217 42.38 12.90 -10.63
N LYS A 218 41.27 12.51 -10.00
CA LYS A 218 40.63 13.27 -8.91
C LYS A 218 41.54 13.37 -7.69
N ASP A 219 42.16 12.27 -7.30
CA ASP A 219 43.01 12.21 -6.11
C ASP A 219 44.31 13.00 -6.33
N LEU A 220 44.91 12.90 -7.53
CA LEU A 220 46.09 13.68 -7.89
C LEU A 220 45.81 15.19 -7.90
N VAL A 221 44.61 15.57 -8.32
CA VAL A 221 44.14 16.97 -8.30
C VAL A 221 43.99 17.47 -6.86
N ASP A 222 43.53 16.62 -5.94
CA ASP A 222 43.37 17.01 -4.54
C ASP A 222 44.69 17.00 -3.75
N ILE A 223 45.65 16.14 -4.11
CA ILE A 223 47.00 16.10 -3.52
C ILE A 223 47.84 17.28 -4.01
N THR A 224 47.91 17.50 -5.33
CA THR A 224 48.79 18.54 -5.92
C THR A 224 48.15 19.93 -5.94
N LYS A 225 46.83 20.00 -5.72
CA LYS A 225 46.01 21.22 -5.85
C LYS A 225 46.18 21.91 -7.21
N GLN A 226 46.50 21.18 -8.27
CA GLN A 226 46.65 21.72 -9.62
C GLN A 226 45.39 21.52 -10.48
N PRO A 227 45.14 22.36 -11.50
CA PRO A 227 44.03 22.17 -12.43
C PRO A 227 44.15 20.86 -13.22
N VAL A 228 43.01 20.17 -13.43
CA VAL A 228 42.92 18.87 -14.13
C VAL A 228 43.60 18.89 -15.49
N ILE A 229 43.45 19.97 -16.25
CA ILE A 229 44.02 20.12 -17.60
C ILE A 229 45.55 20.11 -17.52
N TYR A 230 46.12 20.87 -16.59
CA TYR A 230 47.57 21.00 -16.42
C TYR A 230 48.20 19.69 -15.93
N LEU A 231 47.56 18.99 -14.99
CA LEU A 231 47.97 17.65 -14.60
C LEU A 231 47.96 16.67 -15.79
N LYS A 232 46.93 16.69 -16.63
CA LYS A 232 46.84 15.79 -17.79
C LYS A 232 47.92 16.07 -18.84
N GLU A 233 48.38 17.32 -18.97
CA GLU A 233 49.52 17.65 -19.83
C GLU A 233 50.79 17.01 -19.29
N ILE A 234 51.10 17.20 -18.01
CA ILE A 234 52.29 16.63 -17.37
C ILE A 234 52.23 15.10 -17.36
N LEU A 235 51.11 14.52 -16.95
CA LEU A 235 50.92 13.06 -16.89
C LEU A 235 50.96 12.39 -18.27
N ARG A 236 50.72 13.11 -19.36
CA ARG A 236 50.90 12.58 -20.73
C ARG A 236 52.38 12.44 -21.08
N ASP A 237 53.24 13.30 -20.55
CA ASP A 237 54.69 13.23 -20.76
C ASP A 237 55.29 12.05 -19.99
N ILE A 238 54.92 11.89 -18.71
CA ILE A 238 55.59 10.95 -17.77
C ILE A 238 54.79 9.69 -17.41
N GLY A 239 53.50 9.62 -17.73
CA GLY A 239 52.59 8.56 -17.29
C GLY A 239 51.91 7.78 -18.40
N ILE A 240 51.20 6.72 -18.01
CA ILE A 240 50.35 5.86 -18.83
C ILE A 240 48.93 5.92 -18.26
N TYR A 241 47.93 6.02 -19.13
CA TYR A 241 46.52 6.04 -18.74
C TYR A 241 45.88 4.67 -18.96
N ASN A 242 45.40 4.06 -17.88
CA ASN A 242 44.80 2.72 -17.91
C ASN A 242 43.31 2.79 -18.21
N VAL A 243 42.92 2.34 -19.41
CA VAL A 243 41.53 2.41 -19.91
C VAL A 243 40.72 1.13 -19.62
N LYS A 244 41.40 0.02 -19.28
CA LYS A 244 40.80 -1.31 -19.10
C LYS A 244 41.35 -2.00 -17.84
N GLY A 245 40.56 -2.92 -17.26
CA GLY A 245 40.95 -3.71 -16.09
C GLY A 245 40.44 -3.16 -14.76
N THR A 246 40.93 -3.74 -13.65
CA THR A 246 40.59 -3.36 -12.26
C THR A 246 41.05 -1.93 -11.90
N HIS A 247 42.10 -1.44 -12.55
CA HIS A 247 42.63 -0.08 -12.43
C HIS A 247 42.13 0.82 -13.59
N LYS A 248 40.84 0.73 -13.93
CA LYS A 248 40.25 1.55 -15.00
C LYS A 248 40.21 3.03 -14.60
N ASN A 249 40.56 3.90 -15.54
CA ASN A 249 40.61 5.35 -15.42
C ASN A 249 41.67 5.88 -14.44
N THR A 250 42.70 5.09 -14.11
CA THR A 250 43.84 5.53 -13.30
C THR A 250 45.04 5.88 -14.16
N TRP A 251 45.93 6.69 -13.58
CA TRP A 251 47.25 6.99 -14.11
C TRP A 251 48.30 6.20 -13.34
N GLU A 252 49.33 5.78 -14.05
CA GLU A 252 50.54 5.17 -13.50
C GLU A 252 51.76 5.83 -14.17
N LEU A 253 52.92 5.79 -13.52
CA LEU A 253 54.17 6.28 -14.14
C LEU A 253 54.63 5.31 -15.24
N LYS A 254 55.26 5.85 -16.28
CA LYS A 254 55.97 5.04 -17.28
C LYS A 254 57.07 4.21 -16.61
N PRO A 255 57.38 3.00 -17.11
CA PRO A 255 58.42 2.13 -16.55
C PRO A 255 59.78 2.80 -16.38
N GLU A 256 60.14 3.71 -17.27
CA GLU A 256 61.40 4.47 -17.24
C GLU A 256 61.51 5.43 -16.04
N TYR A 257 60.37 5.84 -15.47
CA TYR A 257 60.30 6.75 -14.33
C TYR A 257 59.90 6.03 -13.03
N ARG A 258 59.77 4.70 -13.06
CA ARG A 258 59.50 3.88 -11.87
C ARG A 258 60.81 3.53 -11.18
N HIS A 259 60.97 3.97 -9.94
CA HIS A 259 62.04 3.52 -9.05
C HIS A 259 61.47 2.65 -7.92
N TYR A 260 60.59 1.70 -8.26
CA TYR A 260 60.22 0.69 -7.28
C TYR A 260 61.48 -0.09 -6.96
N GLN A 261 61.96 -0.02 -5.71
CA GLN A 261 62.83 -1.09 -5.23
C GLN A 261 62.05 -2.39 -5.47
N ASN A 262 62.65 -3.34 -6.18
CA ASN A 262 62.09 -4.68 -6.25
C ASN A 262 62.11 -5.23 -4.83
N GLU A 263 61.02 -5.05 -4.08
CA GLU A 263 60.77 -5.90 -2.92
C GLU A 263 60.64 -7.32 -3.47
N GLU A 264 61.65 -8.14 -3.17
CA GLU A 264 61.66 -9.55 -3.46
C GLU A 264 60.33 -10.15 -3.01
N LYS A 265 59.63 -10.81 -3.93
CA LYS A 265 58.54 -11.72 -3.58
C LYS A 265 59.11 -12.77 -2.62
N SER A 266 58.75 -12.71 -1.34
CA SER A 266 58.77 -13.91 -0.51
C SER A 266 57.58 -14.77 -0.91
N ASP A 267 57.86 -15.94 -1.47
CA ASP A 267 56.94 -17.10 -1.54
C ASP A 267 56.51 -17.52 -0.11
#